data_AF-A0A656PNE3-F1
#
_entry.id   AF-A0A656PNE3-F1
#
_cell.length_a   1.000
_cell.length_b   1.000
_cell.length_c   1.000
_cell.angle_alpha   90.00
_cell.angle_beta   90.00
_cell.angle_gamma   90.00
#
_symmetry.space_group_name_H-M   'P 1'
#
loop_
_entity.id
_entity.type
_entity.pdbx_description
1 polymer ?
#
loop_
_entity_poly.entity_id
_entity_poly.type
_entity_poly.pdbx_seq_one_letter_code
_entity_poly.pdbx_strand_id
1 'polypeptide(L)' 'MYYVVLTLLILVVFVVAARILSSVVKGCFLAVGLFLIVITIFLLYKSTVEPIEVFGIYRIDNFRITKLEKNFL' A
#
# COMPACT_ATOMS: atom_id res chain seq x y z
N MET A 1 -19.00 26.70 -36.37
CA MET A 1 -18.12 25.61 -36.88
C MET A 1 -16.83 25.46 -36.08
N TYR A 2 -16.17 26.53 -35.62
CA TYR A 2 -14.92 26.43 -34.84
C TYR A 2 -15.09 25.81 -33.43
N TYR A 3 -16.19 26.12 -32.75
CA TYR A 3 -16.48 25.60 -31.40
C TYR A 3 -16.62 24.07 -31.36
N VAL A 4 -17.19 23.46 -32.40
CA VAL A 4 -17.37 22.00 -32.48
C VAL A 4 -16.02 21.29 -32.58
N VAL A 5 -15.08 21.84 -33.35
CA VAL A 5 -13.72 21.31 -33.49
C VAL A 5 -12.95 21.44 -32.17
N LEU A 6 -13.09 22.56 -31.47
CA LEU A 6 -12.47 22.78 -30.17
C LEU A 6 -12.98 21.77 -29.13
N THR A 7 -14.28 21.52 -29.08
CA THR A 7 -14.88 20.52 -28.16
C THR A 7 -14.36 19.12 -28.47
N LEU A 8 -14.22 18.75 -29.74
CA LEU A 8 -13.65 17.48 -30.16
C LEU A 8 -12.19 17.34 -29.72
N LEU A 9 -11.39 18.40 -29.87
CA LEU A 9 -9.99 18.41 -29.43
C LEU A 9 -9.87 18.21 -27.92
N ILE A 10 -10.66 18.95 -27.14
CA ILE A 10 -10.68 18.84 -25.67
C ILE A 10 -11.09 17.43 -25.24
N LEU A 11 -12.08 16.84 -25.92
CA LEU A 11 -12.54 15.49 -25.62
C LEU A 11 -11.45 14.45 -25.86
N VAL A 12 -10.70 14.56 -26.96
CA VAL A 12 -9.57 13.67 -27.26
C VAL A 12 -8.48 13.81 -26.19
N VAL A 13 -8.09 15.04 -25.84
CA VAL A 13 -7.08 15.29 -24.80
C VAL A 13 -7.52 14.74 -23.45
N PHE A 14 -8.79 14.91 -23.09
CA PHE A 14 -9.36 14.39 -21.85
C PHE A 14 -9.29 12.85 -21.79
N VAL A 15 -9.66 12.16 -22.87
CA VAL A 15 -9.60 10.69 -22.93
C VAL A 15 -8.16 10.19 -22.78
N VAL A 16 -7.19 10.85 -23.42
CA VAL A 16 -5.76 10.50 -23.30
C VAL A 16 -5.27 10.72 -21.87
N ALA A 17 -5.59 11.87 -21.26
CA ALA A 17 -5.22 12.17 -19.88
C ALA A 17 -5.83 11.16 -18.89
N ALA A 18 -7.10 10.83 -19.05
CA ALA A 18 -7.80 9.85 -18.20
C ALA A 18 -7.17 8.44 -18.30
N ARG A 19 -6.77 8.03 -19.51
CA ARG A 19 -6.05 6.77 -19.74
C ARG A 19 -4.70 6.73 -19.03
N ILE A 20 -3.92 7.81 -19.11
CA ILE A 20 -2.63 7.93 -18.44
C ILE A 20 -2.82 7.88 -16.92
N LEU A 21 -3.78 8.64 -16.40
CA LEU A 21 -4.10 8.67 -14.97
C LEU A 21 -4.47 7.27 -14.45
N SER A 22 -5.29 6.52 -15.21
CA SER A 22 -5.64 5.14 -14.87
C SER A 22 -4.42 4.20 -14.83
N SER A 23 -3.48 4.37 -15.75
CA SER A 23 -2.23 3.58 -15.76
C SER A 23 -1.35 3.89 -14.55
N VAL A 24 -1.21 5.18 -14.20
CA VAL A 24 -0.43 5.62 -13.04
C VAL A 24 -1.03 5.11 -11.74
N VAL A 25 -2.36 5.19 -11.59
CA VAL A 25 -3.08 4.69 -10.41
C VAL A 25 -2.85 3.19 -10.23
N LYS A 26 -2.97 2.40 -11.30
CA LYS A 26 -2.71 0.94 -11.25
C LYS A 26 -1.27 0.63 -10.84
N GLY A 27 -0.30 1.37 -11.37
CA GLY A 27 1.10 1.22 -10.98
C GLY A 27 1.34 1.57 -9.50
N CYS A 28 0.69 2.61 -9.00
CA CYS A 28 0.79 3.01 -7.60
C CYS A 28 0.21 1.93 -6.65
N PHE A 29 -0.95 1.37 -6.97
CA PHE A 29 -1.52 0.26 -6.19
C PHE A 29 -0.59 -0.96 -6.16
N LEU A 30 0.04 -1.30 -7.29
CA LEU A 30 0.98 -2.41 -7.36
C LEU A 30 2.23 -2.15 -6.51
N ALA A 31 2.79 -0.94 -6.58
CA ALA A 31 3.95 -0.53 -5.79
C ALA A 31 3.66 -0.56 -4.27
N VAL A 32 2.50 -0.05 -3.85
CA VAL A 32 2.07 -0.07 -2.45
C VAL A 32 1.87 -1.50 -1.95
N GLY A 33 1.26 -2.38 -2.78
CA GLY A 33 1.09 -3.79 -2.44
C GLY A 33 2.42 -4.52 -2.25
N LEU A 34 3.36 -4.32 -3.17
CA LEU A 34 4.72 -4.87 -3.06
C LEU A 34 5.44 -4.36 -1.81
N PHE A 35 5.33 -3.07 -1.52
CA PHE A 35 5.92 -2.48 -0.33
C PHE A 35 5.39 -3.10 0.97
N LEU A 36 4.06 -3.29 1.06
CA LEU A 36 3.43 -3.94 2.22
C LEU A 36 3.89 -5.40 2.39
N ILE A 37 4.00 -6.16 1.29
CA ILE A 37 4.48 -7.54 1.33
C ILE A 37 5.93 -7.58 1.82
N VAL A 38 6.81 -6.73 1.28
CA VAL A 38 8.23 -6.66 1.67
C VAL A 38 8.37 -6.33 3.15
N ILE A 39 7.62 -5.33 3.65
CA ILE A 39 7.63 -4.99 5.09
C ILE A 39 7.13 -6.15 5.94
N THR A 40 6.07 -6.84 5.51
CA THR A 40 5.51 -7.98 6.25
C THR A 40 6.52 -9.11 6.36
N ILE A 41 7.19 -9.47 5.24
CA ILE A 41 8.24 -10.49 5.22
C ILE A 41 9.42 -10.06 6.10
N PHE A 42 9.82 -8.78 6.03
CA PHE A 42 10.90 -8.25 6.86
C PHE A 42 10.57 -8.32 8.36
N LEU A 43 9.34 -7.97 8.75
CA LEU A 43 8.87 -8.10 10.12
C LEU A 43 8.81 -9.56 10.56
N LEU A 44 8.34 -10.48 9.71
CA LEU A 44 8.34 -11.92 10.01
C LEU A 44 9.76 -12.46 10.19
N TYR A 45 10.67 -12.12 9.28
CA TYR A 45 12.07 -12.54 9.33
C TYR A 45 12.74 -12.03 10.60
N LYS A 46 12.60 -10.73 10.89
CA LYS A 46 13.15 -10.15 12.12
C LYS A 46 12.50 -10.74 13.37
N SER A 47 11.20 -11.07 13.34
CA SER A 47 10.48 -11.73 14.45
C SER A 47 10.98 -13.15 14.73
N THR A 48 11.67 -13.78 13.78
CA THR A 48 12.31 -15.09 13.95
C THR A 48 13.67 -14.97 14.67
N VAL A 49 14.32 -13.80 14.60
CA VAL A 49 15.65 -13.55 15.18
C VAL A 49 15.56 -12.81 16.52
N GLU A 50 14.62 -11.87 16.65
CA GLU A 50 14.39 -11.10 17.87
C GLU A 50 12.88 -10.97 18.14
N PRO A 51 12.44 -11.00 19.40
CA PRO A 51 11.05 -10.72 19.75
C PRO A 51 10.67 -9.31 19.30
N ILE A 52 9.72 -9.21 18.37
CA ILE A 52 9.20 -7.91 17.94
C ILE A 52 7.93 -7.61 18.72
N GLU A 53 7.94 -6.48 19.42
CA GLU A 53 6.75 -5.92 20.04
C GLU A 53 5.98 -5.10 19.00
N VAL A 54 4.84 -5.62 18.59
CA VAL A 54 3.89 -4.93 17.72
C VAL A 54 2.99 -4.08 18.60
N PHE A 55 3.13 -2.75 18.50
CA PHE A 55 2.32 -1.76 19.19
C PHE A 55 2.31 -1.86 20.74
N GLY A 56 3.29 -2.54 21.35
CA GLY A 56 3.37 -2.72 22.82
C GLY A 56 2.23 -3.57 23.41
N ILE A 57 1.48 -4.29 22.58
CA ILE A 57 0.34 -5.14 22.99
C ILE A 57 0.57 -6.60 22.62
N TYR A 58 1.36 -6.85 21.56
CA TYR A 58 1.62 -8.18 21.04
C TYR A 58 3.13 -8.39 20.88
N ARG A 59 3.67 -9.40 21.55
CA ARG A 59 5.05 -9.85 21.33
C ARG A 59 5.01 -11.02 20.37
N ILE A 60 5.63 -10.88 19.21
CA ILE A 60 5.80 -11.97 18.24
C ILE A 60 7.23 -12.45 18.35
N ASP A 61 7.40 -13.62 18.93
CA ASP A 61 8.68 -14.30 19.14
C ASP A 61 8.59 -15.65 18.45
N ASN A 62 9.40 -15.87 17.41
CA ASN A 62 9.50 -17.14 16.70
C ASN A 62 8.13 -17.72 16.27
N PHE A 63 7.32 -16.91 15.57
CA PHE A 63 5.96 -17.25 15.12
C PHE A 63 4.91 -17.50 16.23
N ARG A 64 5.27 -17.35 17.51
CA ARG A 64 4.32 -17.38 18.61
C ARG A 64 3.84 -15.97 18.91
N ILE A 65 2.54 -15.75 18.70
CA ILE A 65 1.85 -14.53 19.10
C ILE A 65 1.57 -14.65 20.59
N THR A 66 2.38 -13.97 21.40
CA THR A 66 2.14 -13.87 22.85
C THR A 66 1.46 -12.52 23.10
N LYS A 67 0.21 -12.55 23.55
CA LYS A 67 -0.50 -11.33 23.95
C LYS A 67 0.15 -10.86 25.25
N LEU A 68 0.72 -9.66 25.24
CA LEU A 68 1.15 -9.01 26.47
C LEU A 68 -0.13 -8.56 27.18
N GLU A 69 -0.66 -9.44 28.02
CA GLU A 69 -1.74 -9.10 28.93
C GLU A 69 -1.20 -8.03 29.87
N LYS A 70 -1.49 -6.78 29.53
CA LYS A 70 -1.19 -5.62 30.34
C LYS A 70 -2.08 -5.72 31.58
N ASN A 71 -1.64 -6.51 32.55
CA ASN A 71 -2.09 -6.40 33.93
C ASN A 71 -1.69 -5.00 34.38
N PHE A 72 -2.61 -4.05 34.17
CA PHE A 72 -2.62 -2.78 34.86
C PHE A 72 -2.80 -3.09 36.35
N LEU A 73 -1.66 -3.17 37.06
CA LEU A 73 -1.56 -2.91 38.49
C LEU A 73 -1.55 -1.39 38.70
#